data_AF-A0A2P8C8H2-F1
#
_entry.id   AF-A0A2P8C8H2-F1
#
_cell.length_a   1.000
_cell.length_b   1.000
_cell.length_c   1.000
_cell.angle_alpha   90.00
_cell.angle_beta   90.00
_cell.angle_gamma   90.00
#
_symmetry.space_group_name_H-M   'P 1'
#
loop_
_entity.id
_entity.type
_entity.pdbx_description
1 polymer ?
#
loop_
_entity_poly.entity_id
_entity_poly.type
_entity_poly.pdbx_seq_one_letter_code
_entity_poly.pdbx_strand_id
1 'polypeptide(L)'
;MKKILLLLSWLLVSAGTYADKGIDFASKPFIRAIEKEDLNGLSDLEELQFSDAVPTKNMHGKFFQTRNENRLSPVRYAYIGRVNSCRTGGCAAPGNITGEIGYEYFDYFILYDARGSILQTKVFNYQATHGQEITARGWLKQFDGYSGKNDLRVGHGIDAISGATISVYAITRDVKEKTQMLQQWLRTSISQK
;
A
#
# COMPACT_ATOMS: atom_id res chain seq x y z
N MET A 1 -56.78 4.27 -41.12
CA MET A 1 -55.47 3.62 -41.39
C MET A 1 -54.40 4.70 -41.50
N LYS A 2 -53.66 4.97 -40.41
CA LYS A 2 -52.43 5.77 -40.41
C LYS A 2 -51.35 4.91 -39.76
N LYS A 3 -50.30 4.61 -40.54
CA LYS A 3 -49.08 3.92 -40.10
C LYS A 3 -48.02 4.96 -39.68
N ILE A 4 -46.93 4.48 -39.06
CA ILE A 4 -45.57 5.08 -38.99
C ILE A 4 -45.40 6.14 -37.86
N LEU A 5 -44.40 6.11 -36.97
CA LEU A 5 -43.21 5.28 -36.76
C LEU A 5 -42.81 5.45 -35.27
N LEU A 6 -42.63 4.37 -34.52
CA LEU A 6 -42.01 4.42 -33.19
C LEU A 6 -40.49 4.27 -33.39
N LEU A 7 -39.74 5.38 -33.33
CA LEU A 7 -38.29 5.36 -33.17
C LEU A 7 -37.97 5.29 -31.68
N LEU A 8 -37.88 4.08 -31.13
CA LEU A 8 -37.22 3.87 -29.84
C LEU A 8 -35.70 3.96 -30.07
N SER A 9 -35.14 5.13 -29.80
CA SER A 9 -33.69 5.29 -29.65
C SER A 9 -33.24 4.57 -28.37
N TRP A 10 -32.59 3.43 -28.52
CA TRP A 10 -31.84 2.79 -27.45
C TRP A 10 -30.57 3.62 -27.19
N LEU A 11 -30.65 4.58 -26.28
CA LEU A 11 -29.46 5.16 -25.67
C LEU A 11 -28.94 4.18 -24.62
N LEU A 12 -27.95 3.38 -25.01
CA LEU A 12 -27.05 2.69 -24.08
C LEU A 12 -26.21 3.75 -23.34
N VAL A 13 -26.76 4.28 -22.26
CA VAL A 13 -25.98 5.03 -21.28
C VAL A 13 -25.15 4.00 -20.51
N SER A 14 -23.92 3.78 -20.97
CA SER A 14 -22.90 3.14 -20.14
C SER A 14 -22.45 4.15 -19.09
N ALA A 15 -23.22 4.24 -18.00
CA ALA A 15 -22.73 4.85 -16.77
C ALA A 15 -21.67 3.90 -16.21
N GLY A 16 -20.43 4.07 -16.65
CA GLY A 16 -19.28 3.51 -15.97
C GLY A 16 -19.24 4.12 -14.58
N THR A 17 -19.73 3.39 -13.59
CA THR A 17 -19.55 3.72 -12.19
C THR A 17 -18.08 3.51 -11.87
N TYR A 18 -17.32 4.60 -11.70
CA TYR A 18 -16.01 4.55 -11.07
C TYR A 18 -16.23 4.26 -9.59
N ALA A 19 -16.49 3.00 -9.25
CA ALA A 19 -16.49 2.56 -7.87
C ALA A 19 -15.07 2.70 -7.31
N ASP A 20 -14.92 3.30 -6.13
CA ASP A 20 -13.68 3.25 -5.35
C ASP A 20 -13.27 1.78 -5.17
N LYS A 21 -12.27 1.37 -5.95
CA LYS A 21 -11.75 0.00 -5.85
C LYS A 21 -10.90 -0.04 -4.58
N GLY A 22 -11.40 -0.78 -3.59
CA GLY A 22 -10.66 -1.09 -2.37
C GLY A 22 -9.29 -1.70 -2.67
N ILE A 23 -8.46 -1.83 -1.63
CA ILE A 23 -7.07 -2.30 -1.77
C ILE A 23 -7.04 -3.76 -2.27
N ASP A 24 -6.32 -4.01 -3.36
CA ASP A 24 -6.08 -5.36 -3.86
C ASP A 24 -4.92 -6.03 -3.10
N PHE A 25 -5.26 -6.72 -2.01
CA PHE A 25 -4.30 -7.49 -1.20
C PHE A 25 -3.72 -8.71 -1.92
N ALA A 26 -4.26 -9.08 -3.09
CA ALA A 26 -3.80 -10.18 -3.93
C ALA A 26 -3.23 -9.67 -5.27
N SER A 27 -2.70 -8.45 -5.29
CA SER A 27 -2.24 -7.84 -6.52
C SER A 27 -1.15 -8.67 -7.20
N LYS A 28 -1.22 -8.77 -8.53
CA LYS A 28 -0.21 -9.50 -9.33
C LYS A 28 1.23 -9.06 -9.02
N PRO A 29 1.53 -7.76 -8.83
CA PRO A 29 2.88 -7.32 -8.46
C PRO A 29 3.34 -7.82 -7.10
N PHE A 30 2.43 -7.95 -6.12
CA PHE A 30 2.73 -8.50 -4.80
C PHE A 30 2.98 -10.00 -4.86
N ILE A 31 2.06 -10.76 -5.50
CA ILE A 31 2.20 -12.21 -5.69
C ILE A 31 3.52 -12.56 -6.39
N ARG A 32 3.86 -11.87 -7.49
CA ARG A 32 5.12 -12.10 -8.21
C ARG A 32 6.36 -11.79 -7.36
N ALA A 33 6.27 -10.83 -6.44
CA ALA A 33 7.40 -10.48 -5.60
C ALA A 33 7.68 -11.57 -4.56
N ILE A 34 6.63 -12.12 -3.92
CA ILE A 34 6.80 -13.22 -2.98
C ILE A 34 7.17 -14.55 -3.67
N GLU A 35 6.62 -14.82 -4.86
CA GLU A 35 6.98 -16.00 -5.67
C GLU A 35 8.45 -16.02 -6.10
N LYS A 36 9.01 -14.84 -6.39
CA LYS A 36 10.43 -14.70 -6.71
C LYS A 36 11.33 -15.12 -5.54
N GLU A 37 10.84 -14.98 -4.32
CA GLU A 37 11.56 -15.31 -3.09
C GLU A 37 11.19 -16.72 -2.58
N ASP A 38 10.81 -17.66 -3.45
CA ASP A 38 10.52 -19.07 -3.10
C ASP A 38 9.28 -19.30 -2.20
N LEU A 39 8.28 -18.42 -2.29
CA LEU A 39 6.96 -18.62 -1.68
C LEU A 39 5.90 -19.00 -2.73
N ASN A 40 4.93 -19.84 -2.38
CA ASN A 40 3.84 -20.23 -3.28
C ASN A 40 2.65 -19.23 -3.22
N GLY A 41 2.93 -17.96 -3.53
CA GLY A 41 1.94 -16.89 -3.48
C GLY A 41 1.29 -16.74 -2.09
N LEU A 42 0.00 -16.40 -2.06
CA LEU A 42 -0.74 -16.18 -0.81
C LEU A 42 -0.98 -17.46 0.01
N SER A 43 -0.83 -18.65 -0.58
CA SER A 43 -1.08 -19.91 0.12
C SER A 43 -0.10 -20.11 1.29
N ASP A 44 1.14 -19.64 1.13
CA ASP A 44 2.19 -19.70 2.14
C ASP A 44 2.12 -18.52 3.15
N LEU A 45 1.14 -17.62 3.03
CA LEU A 45 0.98 -16.45 3.89
C LEU A 45 -0.28 -16.53 4.74
N GLU A 46 -0.20 -16.07 5.99
CA GLU A 46 -1.34 -15.87 6.87
C GLU A 46 -1.38 -14.45 7.41
N GLU A 47 -2.58 -13.89 7.56
CA GLU A 47 -2.75 -12.51 8.01
C GLU A 47 -2.43 -12.37 9.50
N LEU A 48 -1.54 -11.44 9.84
CA LEU A 48 -1.19 -11.13 11.21
C LEU A 48 -2.35 -10.44 11.91
N GLN A 49 -2.71 -10.97 13.09
CA GLN A 49 -3.66 -10.33 13.99
C GLN A 49 -2.88 -9.51 15.02
N PHE A 50 -3.18 -8.22 15.11
CA PHE A 50 -2.64 -7.34 16.14
C PHE A 50 -3.64 -7.27 17.29
N SER A 51 -3.15 -7.39 18.53
CA SER A 51 -3.96 -7.13 19.73
C SER A 51 -4.39 -5.65 19.79
N ASP A 52 -5.43 -5.35 20.56
CA ASP A 52 -5.91 -3.97 20.81
C ASP A 52 -4.83 -2.99 21.31
N ALA A 53 -3.70 -3.50 21.82
CA ALA A 53 -2.54 -2.70 22.23
C ALA A 53 -1.79 -2.02 21.06
N VAL A 54 -2.03 -2.42 19.81
CA VAL A 54 -1.46 -1.74 18.63
C VAL A 54 -2.57 -0.95 17.93
N PRO A 55 -2.47 0.39 17.89
CA PRO A 55 -3.50 1.22 17.25
C PRO A 55 -3.60 0.92 15.74
N THR A 56 -4.58 0.12 15.33
CA THR A 56 -4.87 -0.20 13.92
C THR A 56 -5.97 0.66 13.31
N LYS A 57 -6.59 1.56 14.10
CA LYS A 57 -7.81 2.30 13.73
C LYS A 57 -7.73 3.08 12.40
N ASN A 58 -6.53 3.44 11.95
CA ASN A 58 -6.29 4.14 10.69
C ASN A 58 -5.34 3.36 9.74
N MET A 59 -5.15 2.06 9.97
CA MET A 59 -4.31 1.23 9.12
C MET A 59 -5.06 0.84 7.85
N HIS A 60 -4.69 1.45 6.73
CA HIS A 60 -5.22 1.10 5.41
C HIS A 60 -4.40 -0.04 4.78
N GLY A 61 -4.35 -1.20 5.43
CA GLY A 61 -3.57 -2.32 4.92
C GLY A 61 -3.64 -3.58 5.78
N LYS A 62 -2.88 -4.58 5.39
CA LYS A 62 -2.76 -5.87 6.07
C LYS A 62 -1.31 -6.27 6.22
N PHE A 63 -0.99 -6.92 7.34
CA PHE A 63 0.27 -7.62 7.50
C PHE A 63 0.06 -9.11 7.34
N PHE A 64 1.09 -9.80 6.86
CA PHE A 64 1.13 -11.24 6.69
C PHE A 64 2.41 -11.81 7.29
N GLN A 65 2.36 -13.05 7.75
CA GLN A 65 3.52 -13.87 8.09
C GLN A 65 3.53 -15.16 7.26
N THR A 66 4.71 -15.72 7.03
CA THR A 66 4.84 -17.02 6.35
C THR A 66 4.40 -18.16 7.27
N ARG A 67 3.56 -19.07 6.76
CA ARG A 67 3.13 -20.28 7.50
C ARG A 67 4.23 -21.34 7.60
N ASN A 68 5.05 -21.44 6.54
CA ASN A 68 5.95 -22.57 6.34
C ASN A 68 7.41 -22.16 6.55
N GLU A 69 7.96 -22.48 7.71
CA GLU A 69 9.36 -22.24 8.03
C GLU A 69 10.33 -23.11 7.20
N ASN A 70 9.85 -24.20 6.58
CA ASN A 70 10.67 -25.09 5.75
C ASN A 70 11.01 -24.50 4.36
N ARG A 71 10.44 -23.35 4.00
CA ARG A 71 10.84 -22.61 2.78
C ARG A 71 12.13 -21.84 3.04
N LEU A 72 13.04 -21.88 2.07
CA LEU A 72 14.31 -21.15 2.11
C LEU A 72 14.15 -19.64 1.86
N SER A 73 12.92 -19.17 1.69
CA SER A 73 12.61 -17.75 1.49
C SER A 73 13.22 -16.87 2.58
N PRO A 74 13.91 -15.77 2.22
CA PRO A 74 14.30 -14.76 3.19
C PRO A 74 13.08 -13.97 3.71
N VAL A 75 11.97 -13.97 2.98
CA VAL A 75 10.74 -13.26 3.36
C VAL A 75 10.05 -14.04 4.48
N ARG A 76 9.78 -13.35 5.59
CA ARG A 76 9.02 -13.89 6.73
C ARG A 76 7.78 -13.09 7.04
N TYR A 77 7.81 -11.79 6.77
CA TYR A 77 6.65 -10.92 6.95
C TYR A 77 6.43 -10.07 5.71
N ALA A 78 5.19 -9.64 5.51
CA ALA A 78 4.85 -8.69 4.47
C ALA A 78 3.81 -7.68 5.00
N TYR A 79 3.82 -6.47 4.45
CA TYR A 79 2.74 -5.50 4.57
C TYR A 79 2.26 -5.14 3.16
N ILE A 80 0.96 -4.99 2.97
CA ILE A 80 0.37 -4.43 1.74
C ILE A 80 -0.76 -3.47 2.13
N GLY A 81 -0.76 -2.28 1.54
CA GLY A 81 -1.70 -1.24 1.92
C GLY A 81 -1.69 -0.02 1.01
N ARG A 82 -2.39 1.01 1.46
CA ARG A 82 -2.65 2.26 0.75
C ARG A 82 -2.19 3.44 1.59
N VAL A 83 -1.57 4.40 0.93
CA VAL A 83 -1.36 5.74 1.48
C VAL A 83 -2.31 6.69 0.77
N ASN A 84 -3.14 7.38 1.56
CA ASN A 84 -3.98 8.48 1.06
C ASN A 84 -3.21 9.80 1.16
N SER A 85 -3.31 10.62 0.13
CA SER A 85 -2.73 11.95 0.02
C SER A 85 -3.83 12.95 -0.36
N CYS A 86 -3.77 14.14 0.24
CA CYS A 86 -4.66 15.22 -0.16
C CYS A 86 -4.20 15.79 -1.50
N ARG A 87 -5.16 16.10 -2.36
CA ARG A 87 -4.93 16.86 -3.60
C ARG A 87 -4.34 18.24 -3.32
N THR A 88 -3.70 18.81 -4.34
CA THR A 88 -3.35 20.24 -4.36
C THR A 88 -4.64 21.06 -4.22
N GLY A 89 -4.74 21.86 -3.16
CA GLY A 89 -5.96 22.57 -2.73
C GLY A 89 -6.51 22.12 -1.36
N GLY A 90 -6.05 20.97 -0.86
CA GLY A 90 -6.40 20.46 0.47
C GLY A 90 -7.64 19.56 0.47
N CYS A 91 -7.71 18.65 1.45
CA CYS A 91 -8.85 17.74 1.65
C CYS A 91 -10.17 18.46 2.03
N ALA A 92 -10.13 19.78 2.24
CA ALA A 92 -11.27 20.64 2.55
C ALA A 92 -11.67 21.57 1.39
N ALA A 93 -10.97 21.53 0.24
CA ALA A 93 -11.41 22.28 -0.93
C ALA A 93 -12.76 21.75 -1.41
N PRO A 94 -13.75 22.62 -1.70
CA PRO A 94 -15.03 22.19 -2.22
C PRO A 94 -14.82 21.55 -3.61
N GLY A 95 -14.78 20.23 -3.65
CA GLY A 95 -15.13 19.46 -4.84
C GLY A 95 -16.65 19.53 -5.04
N ASN A 96 -17.10 19.44 -6.30
CA ASN A 96 -18.52 19.43 -6.61
C ASN A 96 -19.29 18.51 -5.64
N ILE A 97 -20.43 19.02 -5.17
CA ILE A 97 -21.34 18.38 -4.20
C ILE A 97 -21.97 17.14 -4.85
N THR A 98 -21.17 16.08 -4.97
CA THR A 98 -21.56 14.73 -5.31
C THR A 98 -20.63 13.77 -4.57
N GLY A 99 -20.71 13.78 -3.23
CA GLY A 99 -20.40 12.64 -2.36
C GLY A 99 -18.97 12.09 -2.27
N GLU A 100 -18.01 12.48 -3.11
CA GLU A 100 -16.65 11.96 -3.08
C GLU A 100 -15.62 13.07 -2.87
N ILE A 101 -15.11 13.19 -1.64
CA ILE A 101 -13.81 13.84 -1.40
C ILE A 101 -12.78 12.89 -2.02
N GLY A 102 -12.47 13.07 -3.30
CA GLY A 102 -11.54 12.20 -4.02
C GLY A 102 -10.13 12.33 -3.45
N TYR A 103 -9.75 11.41 -2.56
CA TYR A 103 -8.37 11.27 -2.11
C TYR A 103 -7.51 10.79 -3.27
N GLU A 104 -6.33 11.37 -3.42
CA GLU A 104 -5.28 10.77 -4.21
C GLU A 104 -4.62 9.68 -3.39
N TYR A 105 -4.18 8.60 -4.01
CA TYR A 105 -3.59 7.51 -3.24
C TYR A 105 -2.56 6.73 -4.03
N PHE A 106 -1.80 5.91 -3.31
CA PHE A 106 -1.02 4.85 -3.92
C PHE A 106 -1.05 3.59 -3.06
N ASP A 107 -1.09 2.43 -3.72
CA ASP A 107 -0.99 1.13 -3.09
C ASP A 107 0.44 0.61 -3.22
N TYR A 108 0.93 0.03 -2.14
CA TYR A 108 2.30 -0.42 -2.02
C TYR A 108 2.40 -1.64 -1.10
N PHE A 109 3.55 -2.32 -1.16
CA PHE A 109 3.87 -3.38 -0.23
C PHE A 109 5.30 -3.26 0.28
N ILE A 110 5.56 -3.93 1.40
CA ILE A 110 6.86 -4.10 2.02
C ILE A 110 7.05 -5.60 2.29
N LEU A 111 8.21 -6.15 1.92
CA LEU A 111 8.64 -7.49 2.31
C LEU A 111 9.72 -7.36 3.40
N TYR A 112 9.67 -8.22 4.41
CA TYR A 112 10.58 -8.19 5.55
C TYR A 112 11.26 -9.54 5.79
N ASP A 113 12.47 -9.49 6.32
CA ASP A 113 13.20 -10.65 6.83
C ASP A 113 12.65 -11.14 8.18
N ALA A 114 13.20 -12.25 8.69
CA ALA A 114 12.84 -12.82 10.00
C ALA A 114 13.03 -11.86 11.18
N ARG A 115 13.85 -10.81 11.02
CA ARG A 115 14.13 -9.80 12.05
C ARG A 115 13.31 -8.53 11.86
N GLY A 116 12.39 -8.52 10.89
CA GLY A 116 11.58 -7.36 10.55
C GLY A 116 12.38 -6.24 9.86
N SER A 117 13.47 -6.57 9.18
CA SER A 117 14.23 -5.64 8.33
C SER A 117 13.67 -5.66 6.91
N ILE A 118 13.52 -4.49 6.28
CA ILE A 118 12.98 -4.39 4.92
C ILE A 118 13.90 -5.10 3.92
N LEU A 119 13.33 -6.02 3.14
CA LEU A 119 13.96 -6.66 1.99
C LEU A 119 13.60 -5.96 0.68
N GLN A 120 12.39 -5.44 0.60
CA GLN A 120 11.89 -4.76 -0.59
C GLN A 120 10.70 -3.86 -0.24
N THR A 121 10.67 -2.67 -0.83
CA THR A 121 9.46 -1.84 -0.93
C THR A 121 9.07 -1.65 -2.40
N LYS A 122 7.77 -1.70 -2.69
CA LYS A 122 7.26 -1.45 -4.05
C LYS A 122 5.91 -0.74 -4.04
N VAL A 123 5.82 0.37 -4.75
CA VAL A 123 4.55 0.99 -5.14
C VAL A 123 4.07 0.35 -6.43
N PHE A 124 2.83 -0.14 -6.45
CA PHE A 124 2.30 -0.91 -7.59
C PHE A 124 1.01 -0.36 -8.19
N ASN A 125 0.34 0.57 -7.50
CA ASN A 125 -0.80 1.31 -8.00
C ASN A 125 -0.63 2.77 -7.58
N TYR A 126 -0.55 3.72 -8.53
CA TYR A 126 -0.36 5.13 -8.23
C TYR A 126 -1.51 5.94 -8.84
N GLN A 127 -2.38 6.48 -7.98
CA GLN A 127 -3.61 7.18 -8.32
C GLN A 127 -3.56 8.61 -7.75
N ALA A 128 -2.51 9.36 -8.13
CA ALA A 128 -2.33 10.76 -7.79
C ALA A 128 -1.84 11.55 -9.01
N THR A 129 -2.13 12.86 -9.05
CA THR A 129 -1.80 13.72 -10.20
C THR A 129 -0.29 13.99 -10.30
N HIS A 130 0.41 14.03 -9.17
CA HIS A 130 1.85 14.32 -9.11
C HIS A 130 2.57 13.35 -8.16
N GLY A 131 3.87 13.17 -8.34
CA GLY A 131 4.73 12.44 -7.41
C GLY A 131 4.98 10.96 -7.74
N GLN A 132 4.60 10.52 -8.93
CA GLN A 132 4.80 9.14 -9.43
C GLN A 132 6.27 8.69 -9.44
N GLU A 133 7.21 9.62 -9.31
CA GLU A 133 8.64 9.37 -9.18
C GLU A 133 8.97 8.44 -8.01
N ILE A 134 8.14 8.40 -6.95
CA ILE A 134 8.32 7.45 -5.84
C ILE A 134 8.15 5.99 -6.26
N THR A 135 7.59 5.71 -7.45
CA THR A 135 7.46 4.34 -7.98
C THR A 135 8.78 3.79 -8.51
N ALA A 136 9.80 4.65 -8.66
CA ALA A 136 11.11 4.25 -9.16
C ALA A 136 11.77 3.24 -8.23
N ARG A 137 12.02 2.03 -8.73
CA ARG A 137 12.68 0.95 -7.97
C ARG A 137 14.00 1.39 -7.35
N GLY A 138 14.80 2.19 -8.08
CA GLY A 138 16.08 2.70 -7.58
C GLY A 138 15.92 3.59 -6.35
N TRP A 139 14.90 4.45 -6.35
CA TRP A 139 14.62 5.33 -5.21
C TRP A 139 14.07 4.56 -4.01
N LEU A 140 13.18 3.59 -4.23
CA LEU A 140 12.58 2.77 -3.17
C LEU A 140 13.60 1.88 -2.43
N LYS A 141 14.74 1.54 -3.05
CA LYS A 141 15.80 0.76 -2.40
C LYS A 141 16.42 1.45 -1.18
N GLN A 142 16.22 2.76 -1.02
CA GLN A 142 16.70 3.48 0.17
C GLN A 142 16.03 2.99 1.46
N PHE A 143 14.88 2.30 1.36
CA PHE A 143 14.23 1.64 2.49
C PHE A 143 14.86 0.29 2.87
N ASP A 144 15.61 -0.34 1.97
CA ASP A 144 16.15 -1.69 2.18
C ASP A 144 17.07 -1.71 3.42
N GLY A 145 16.91 -2.73 4.27
CA GLY A 145 17.64 -2.90 5.53
C GLY A 145 17.09 -2.09 6.70
N TYR A 146 16.15 -1.17 6.51
CA TYR A 146 15.52 -0.46 7.63
C TYR A 146 14.75 -1.43 8.54
N SER A 147 14.98 -1.33 9.85
CA SER A 147 14.42 -2.26 10.85
C SER A 147 13.67 -1.54 11.98
N GLY A 148 13.23 -0.30 11.77
CA GLY A 148 12.47 0.46 12.77
C GLY A 148 13.28 1.14 13.89
N LYS A 149 14.61 0.92 13.96
CA LYS A 149 15.47 1.36 15.08
C LYS A 149 16.14 2.72 14.87
N ASN A 150 16.51 3.04 13.64
CA ASN A 150 17.20 4.30 13.30
C ASN A 150 16.19 5.36 12.86
N ASP A 151 16.59 6.64 12.83
CA ASP A 151 15.73 7.66 12.23
C ASP A 151 15.70 7.48 10.70
N LEU A 152 14.49 7.47 10.15
CA LEU A 152 14.22 7.41 8.72
C LEU A 152 13.39 8.65 8.37
N ARG A 153 13.99 9.61 7.67
CA ARG A 153 13.32 10.85 7.28
C ARG A 153 13.85 11.38 5.96
N VAL A 154 13.04 12.18 5.29
CA VAL A 154 13.43 12.86 4.05
C VAL A 154 14.59 13.81 4.35
N GLY A 155 15.63 13.77 3.52
CA GLY A 155 16.90 14.49 3.72
C GLY A 155 17.86 13.81 4.70
N HIS A 156 17.48 12.71 5.34
CA HIS A 156 18.37 11.90 6.18
C HIS A 156 18.02 10.41 6.07
N GLY A 157 18.67 9.75 5.12
CA GLY A 157 18.42 8.35 4.76
C GLY A 157 17.42 8.16 3.63
N ILE A 158 16.61 9.17 3.28
CA ILE A 158 15.73 9.17 2.11
C ILE A 158 15.88 10.47 1.32
N ASP A 159 16.21 10.37 0.04
CA ASP A 159 16.35 11.50 -0.87
C ASP A 159 15.00 12.17 -1.15
N ALA A 160 14.99 13.49 -1.12
CA ALA A 160 13.86 14.28 -1.61
C ALA A 160 13.73 14.14 -3.14
N ILE A 161 12.51 14.27 -3.65
CA ILE A 161 12.24 14.32 -5.09
C ILE A 161 11.49 15.61 -5.40
N SER A 162 12.05 16.39 -6.32
CA SER A 162 11.41 17.62 -6.81
C SER A 162 10.05 17.30 -7.45
N GLY A 163 9.01 18.05 -7.10
CA GLY A 163 7.65 17.83 -7.62
C GLY A 163 6.89 16.65 -6.99
N ALA A 164 7.50 15.89 -6.08
CA ALA A 164 6.89 14.73 -5.42
C ALA A 164 6.90 14.84 -3.89
N THR A 165 7.05 16.04 -3.33
CA THR A 165 7.21 16.27 -1.88
C THR A 165 6.12 15.59 -1.06
N ILE A 166 4.85 15.74 -1.42
CA ILE A 166 3.74 15.12 -0.66
C ILE A 166 3.89 13.60 -0.61
N SER A 167 4.13 12.97 -1.76
CA SER A 167 4.24 11.52 -1.90
C SER A 167 5.49 10.97 -1.20
N VAL A 168 6.63 11.65 -1.34
CA VAL A 168 7.90 11.29 -0.69
C VAL A 168 7.77 11.28 0.83
N TYR A 169 7.19 12.33 1.41
CA TYR A 169 6.98 12.39 2.86
C TYR A 169 5.93 11.37 3.32
N ALA A 170 4.86 11.17 2.55
CA ALA A 170 3.79 10.25 2.91
C ALA A 170 4.27 8.79 2.92
N ILE A 171 4.97 8.33 1.89
CA ILE A 171 5.50 6.96 1.85
C ILE A 171 6.61 6.75 2.89
N THR A 172 7.48 7.73 3.10
CA THR A 172 8.56 7.63 4.09
C THR A 172 7.99 7.47 5.49
N ARG A 173 6.98 8.26 5.84
CA ARG A 173 6.27 8.16 7.12
C ARG A 173 5.57 6.81 7.24
N ASP A 174 4.82 6.38 6.23
CA ASP A 174 4.04 5.14 6.34
C ASP A 174 4.96 3.90 6.41
N VAL A 175 6.04 3.84 5.62
CA VAL A 175 7.06 2.78 5.72
C VAL A 175 7.70 2.75 7.11
N LYS A 176 8.04 3.92 7.66
CA LYS A 176 8.58 4.05 9.03
C LYS A 176 7.61 3.47 10.05
N GLU A 177 6.36 3.91 10.02
CA GLU A 177 5.30 3.48 10.93
C GLU A 177 5.03 1.98 10.82
N LYS A 178 4.85 1.43 9.61
CA LYS A 178 4.56 0.00 9.44
C LYS A 178 5.70 -0.89 9.90
N THR A 179 6.94 -0.48 9.64
CA THR A 179 8.11 -1.21 10.15
C THR A 179 8.14 -1.18 11.68
N GLN A 180 7.87 -0.03 12.30
CA GLN A 180 7.82 0.09 13.76
C GLN A 180 6.67 -0.72 14.38
N MET A 181 5.50 -0.78 13.74
CA MET A 181 4.38 -1.63 14.15
C MET A 181 4.76 -3.11 14.13
N LEU A 182 5.40 -3.58 13.06
CA LEU A 182 5.88 -4.96 12.98
C LEU A 182 6.91 -5.26 14.08
N GLN A 183 7.87 -4.35 14.31
CA GLN A 183 8.86 -4.50 15.37
C GLN A 183 8.23 -4.56 16.77
N GLN A 184 7.22 -3.74 17.03
CA GLN A 184 6.48 -3.79 18.29
C GLN A 184 5.78 -5.14 18.45
N TRP A 185 5.12 -5.62 17.40
CA TRP A 185 4.46 -6.93 17.41
C TRP A 185 5.45 -8.07 17.68
N LEU A 186 6.60 -8.07 16.99
CA LEU A 186 7.68 -9.06 17.20
C LEU A 186 8.20 -9.08 18.63
N ARG A 187 8.34 -7.91 19.26
CA ARG A 187 8.76 -7.82 20.67
C ARG A 187 7.71 -8.43 21.60
N THR A 188 6.43 -8.13 21.36
CA THR A 188 5.34 -8.67 22.19
C THR A 188 5.13 -10.16 21.99
N SER A 189 5.26 -10.69 20.76
CA SER A 189 5.07 -12.11 20.48
C SER A 189 6.17 -12.99 21.09
N ILE A 190 7.39 -12.47 21.20
CA ILE A 190 8.50 -13.16 21.85
C ILE A 190 8.31 -13.19 23.38
N SER A 191 7.81 -12.11 23.99
CA SER A 191 7.57 -12.08 25.44
C SER A 191 6.40 -12.94 25.93
N GLN A 192 5.57 -13.47 25.02
CA GLN A 192 4.44 -14.34 25.33
C GLN A 192 4.74 -15.84 25.14
N LYS A 193 5.95 -16.18 24.67
CA LYS A 193 6.49 -17.55 24.63
C LYS A 193 7.43 -17.78 25.80
#